data_AF-A0A7L9UDG9-F1
#
_entry.id   AF-A0A7L9UDG9-F1
#
_cell.length_a   1.000
_cell.length_b   1.000
_cell.length_c   1.000
_cell.angle_alpha   90.00
_cell.angle_beta   90.00
_cell.angle_gamma   90.00
#
_symmetry.space_group_name_H-M   'P 1'
#
loop_
_entity.id
_entity.type
_entity.pdbx_description
1 polymer ?
#
loop_
_entity_poly.entity_id
_entity_poly.type
_entity_poly.pdbx_seq_one_letter_code
_entity_poly.pdbx_strand_id
1 'polypeptide(L)'
;MLALSACALMSSSPLRTADGVLVNDAGMTVYTFDKDVAGSGQSACAGPCIGLWPAVPATAASYPAPYSVITRDDGSKQLARNGKPLYLYAQDTKPGERKGDKVKDVWHVVTD
;
A
#
# COMPACT_ATOMS: atom_id res chain seq x y z
N MET A 1 -2.23 42.37 -1.55
CA MET A 1 -2.15 41.01 -2.12
C MET A 1 -2.25 40.02 -0.97
N LEU A 2 -3.43 39.45 -0.73
CA LEU A 2 -3.56 38.32 0.20
C LEU A 2 -3.08 37.07 -0.53
N ALA A 3 -1.89 36.58 -0.19
CA ALA A 3 -1.49 35.23 -0.57
C ALA A 3 -2.21 34.25 0.36
N LEU A 4 -3.30 33.63 -0.10
CA LEU A 4 -3.82 32.42 0.54
C LEU A 4 -2.79 31.32 0.32
N SER A 5 -1.96 31.07 1.33
CA SER A 5 -1.15 29.86 1.38
C SER A 5 -2.09 28.68 1.61
N ALA A 6 -2.49 28.01 0.53
CA ALA A 6 -3.15 26.72 0.62
C ALA A 6 -2.15 25.71 1.18
N CYS A 7 -2.19 25.47 2.49
CA CYS A 7 -1.55 24.30 3.08
C CYS A 7 -2.28 23.08 2.48
N ALA A 8 -1.65 22.43 1.50
CA ALA A 8 -2.16 21.17 0.99
C ALA A 8 -2.32 20.22 2.19
N LEU A 9 -3.55 19.75 2.42
CA LEU A 9 -3.87 18.82 3.50
C LEU A 9 -3.21 17.47 3.18
N MET A 10 -1.93 17.34 3.53
CA MET A 10 -1.20 16.10 3.51
C MET A 10 -1.73 15.23 4.66
N SER A 11 -2.43 14.14 4.33
CA SER A 11 -2.88 13.18 5.34
C SER A 11 -1.72 12.30 5.78
N SER A 12 -1.72 11.87 7.05
CA SER A 12 -0.86 10.79 7.51
C SER A 12 -1.25 9.48 6.82
N SER A 13 -0.27 8.59 6.62
CA SER A 13 -0.54 7.24 6.12
C SER A 13 -1.48 6.49 7.08
N PRO A 14 -2.47 5.72 6.58
CA PRO A 14 -3.34 4.87 7.40
C PRO A 14 -2.63 3.58 7.88
N LEU A 15 -1.31 3.53 7.77
CA LEU A 15 -0.49 2.39 8.12
C LEU A 15 0.38 2.72 9.34
N ARG A 16 0.60 1.72 10.18
CA ARG A 16 1.44 1.80 11.38
C ARG A 16 2.41 0.62 11.43
N THR A 17 3.44 0.74 12.25
CA THR A 17 4.38 -0.35 12.52
C THR A 17 3.91 -1.14 13.76
N ALA A 18 3.88 -2.47 13.67
CA ALA A 18 3.63 -3.41 14.76
C ALA A 18 4.63 -4.57 14.66
N ASP A 19 5.41 -4.81 15.72
CA ASP A 19 6.44 -5.85 15.77
C ASP A 19 7.39 -5.84 14.56
N GLY A 20 7.84 -4.64 14.18
CA GLY A 20 8.76 -4.41 13.06
C GLY A 20 8.14 -4.56 11.66
N VAL A 21 6.81 -4.69 11.58
CA VAL A 21 6.08 -4.91 10.34
C VAL A 21 5.02 -3.84 10.12
N LEU A 22 4.87 -3.41 8.87
CA LEU A 22 3.84 -2.48 8.48
C LEU A 22 2.47 -3.18 8.46
N VAL A 23 1.50 -2.59 9.16
CA VAL A 23 0.13 -3.07 9.26
C VAL A 23 -0.87 -1.95 9.00
N ASN A 24 -2.08 -2.30 8.57
CA ASN A 24 -3.17 -1.34 8.48
C ASN A 24 -3.82 -1.06 9.86
N ASP A 25 -4.86 -0.22 9.88
CA ASP A 25 -5.60 0.12 11.10
C ASP A 25 -6.18 -1.11 11.83
N ALA A 26 -6.56 -2.15 11.10
CA ALA A 26 -7.03 -3.41 11.67
C ALA A 26 -5.91 -4.35 12.16
N GLY A 27 -4.63 -4.01 11.94
CA GLY A 27 -3.49 -4.85 12.29
C GLY A 27 -3.19 -5.96 11.28
N MET A 28 -3.74 -5.87 10.07
CA MET A 28 -3.44 -6.79 8.97
C MET A 28 -2.11 -6.43 8.33
N THR A 29 -1.29 -7.44 8.06
CA THR A 29 0.04 -7.28 7.47
C THR A 29 -0.01 -6.68 6.07
N VAL A 30 0.91 -5.77 5.79
CA VAL A 30 1.08 -5.12 4.49
C VAL A 30 2.23 -5.76 3.73
N TYR A 31 2.04 -5.95 2.43
CA TYR A 31 2.96 -6.63 1.53
C TYR A 31 3.34 -5.77 0.33
N THR A 32 4.46 -6.14 -0.29
CA THR A 32 4.89 -5.68 -1.62
C THR A 32 5.03 -6.84 -2.59
N PHE A 33 4.93 -6.53 -3.88
CA PHE A 33 5.03 -7.49 -4.96
C PHE A 33 6.29 -7.23 -5.80
N ASP A 34 7.08 -8.26 -6.07
CA ASP A 34 8.34 -8.11 -6.82
C ASP A 34 8.14 -7.71 -8.27
N LYS A 35 7.01 -8.10 -8.87
CA LYS A 35 6.70 -7.72 -10.25
C LYS A 35 6.29 -6.26 -10.40
N ASP A 36 6.05 -5.56 -9.29
CA ASP A 36 5.80 -4.13 -9.33
C ASP A 36 7.12 -3.35 -9.43
N VAL A 37 7.22 -2.54 -10.48
CA VAL A 37 8.35 -1.64 -10.71
C VAL A 37 8.15 -0.37 -9.88
N ALA A 38 9.08 -0.13 -8.96
CA ALA A 38 9.03 1.04 -8.08
C ALA A 38 9.03 2.34 -8.90
N GLY A 39 8.12 3.26 -8.57
CA GLY A 39 8.01 4.57 -9.23
C GLY A 39 7.37 4.55 -10.62
N SER A 40 6.94 3.39 -11.13
CA SER A 40 6.20 3.29 -12.40
C SER A 40 4.81 3.93 -12.36
N GLY A 41 4.25 4.13 -11.15
CA GLY A 41 2.87 4.57 -10.97
C GLY A 41 1.84 3.50 -11.30
N GLN A 42 2.26 2.26 -11.54
CA GLN A 42 1.42 1.14 -11.96
C GLN A 42 1.64 -0.09 -11.07
N SER A 43 0.71 -1.04 -11.19
CA SER A 43 0.78 -2.35 -10.54
C SER A 43 0.63 -3.47 -11.57
N ALA A 44 1.49 -4.48 -11.47
CA ALA A 44 1.38 -5.73 -12.21
C ALA A 44 0.29 -6.67 -11.65
N CYS A 45 -0.24 -6.38 -10.46
CA CYS A 45 -1.33 -7.14 -9.84
C CYS A 45 -2.68 -6.57 -10.27
N ALA A 46 -3.27 -7.14 -11.33
CA ALA A 46 -4.60 -6.79 -11.85
C ALA A 46 -5.45 -8.05 -12.07
N GLY A 47 -6.73 -7.87 -12.41
CA GLY A 47 -7.67 -8.97 -12.64
C GLY A 47 -7.77 -9.90 -11.42
N PRO A 48 -7.67 -11.24 -11.58
CA PRO A 48 -7.77 -12.18 -10.45
C PRO A 48 -6.75 -11.95 -9.34
N CYS A 49 -5.60 -11.31 -9.63
CA CYS A 49 -4.60 -11.03 -8.61
C CYS A 49 -5.15 -10.17 -7.48
N ILE A 50 -5.97 -9.15 -7.78
CA ILE A 50 -6.50 -8.20 -6.80
C ILE A 50 -7.48 -8.85 -5.82
N GLY A 51 -8.09 -9.98 -6.21
CA GLY A 51 -8.98 -10.74 -5.33
C GLY A 51 -8.22 -11.49 -4.23
N LEU A 52 -7.00 -11.94 -4.52
CA LEU A 52 -6.13 -12.62 -3.54
C LEU A 52 -5.21 -11.63 -2.81
N TRP A 53 -4.85 -10.54 -3.48
CA TRP A 53 -3.98 -9.48 -2.98
C TRP A 53 -4.70 -8.15 -3.07
N PRO A 54 -5.65 -7.84 -2.16
CA PRO A 54 -6.35 -6.57 -2.20
C PRO A 54 -5.39 -5.39 -2.06
N ALA A 55 -5.58 -4.36 -2.86
CA ALA A 55 -4.82 -3.11 -2.75
C ALA A 55 -5.11 -2.42 -1.42
N VAL A 56 -4.08 -1.89 -0.77
CA VAL A 56 -4.27 -0.93 0.33
C VAL A 56 -4.82 0.37 -0.27
N PRO A 57 -6.03 0.82 0.10
CA PRO A 57 -6.63 1.99 -0.51
C PRO A 57 -5.89 3.26 -0.10
N ALA A 58 -5.73 4.18 -1.05
CA ALA A 58 -5.36 5.55 -0.75
C ALA A 58 -6.63 6.37 -0.46
N THR A 59 -6.78 6.79 0.80
CA THR A 59 -7.93 7.58 1.30
C THR A 59 -7.74 9.09 1.12
N ALA A 60 -6.54 9.54 0.79
CA ALA A 60 -6.21 10.92 0.49
C ALA A 60 -5.65 11.08 -0.92
N ALA A 61 -5.66 12.31 -1.44
CA ALA A 61 -5.10 12.62 -2.75
C ALA A 61 -3.56 12.54 -2.77
N SER A 62 -2.92 12.74 -1.63
CA SER A 62 -1.47 12.77 -1.48
C SER A 62 -1.07 12.46 -0.03
N TYR A 63 0.13 11.92 0.12
CA TYR A 63 0.73 11.58 1.41
C TYR A 63 2.17 12.13 1.46
N PRO A 64 2.72 12.40 2.66
CA PRO A 64 4.13 12.70 2.80
C PRO A 64 4.99 11.48 2.48
N ALA A 65 6.22 11.72 2.02
CA ALA A 65 7.22 10.67 1.86
C ALA A 65 7.40 9.86 3.17
N PRO A 66 7.62 8.53 3.11
CA PRO A 66 7.89 7.73 1.91
C PRO A 66 6.64 7.26 1.15
N TYR A 67 5.45 7.76 1.48
CA TYR A 67 4.21 7.31 0.86
C TYR A 67 3.84 8.11 -0.38
N SER A 68 3.15 7.45 -1.31
CA SER A 68 2.59 8.06 -2.52
C SER A 68 1.29 7.38 -2.91
N VAL A 69 0.58 7.96 -3.89
CA VAL A 69 -0.64 7.40 -4.46
C VAL A 69 -0.37 6.96 -5.89
N ILE A 70 -0.81 5.75 -6.24
CA ILE A 70 -0.90 5.32 -7.62
C ILE A 70 -2.36 5.25 -8.07
N THR A 71 -2.61 5.51 -9.34
CA THR A 71 -3.90 5.28 -9.99
C THR A 71 -3.81 3.99 -10.78
N ARG A 72 -4.63 3.02 -10.43
CA ARG A 72 -4.69 1.72 -11.10
C ARG A 72 -5.47 1.83 -12.40
N ASP A 73 -5.34 0.82 -13.27
CA ASP A 73 -6.00 0.78 -14.58
C ASP A 73 -7.55 0.82 -14.47
N ASP A 74 -8.10 0.33 -13.36
CA ASP A 74 -9.53 0.39 -13.05
C ASP A 74 -9.99 1.75 -12.47
N GLY A 75 -9.08 2.73 -12.37
CA GLY A 75 -9.31 4.06 -11.81
C GLY A 75 -9.26 4.14 -10.29
N SER A 76 -9.16 3.00 -9.58
CA SER A 76 -9.02 3.00 -8.12
C SER A 76 -7.65 3.53 -7.69
N LYS A 77 -7.61 4.11 -6.48
CA LYS A 77 -6.38 4.68 -5.90
C LYS A 77 -5.79 3.72 -4.88
N GLN A 78 -4.50 3.44 -5.02
CA GLN A 78 -3.77 2.53 -4.14
C GLN A 78 -2.60 3.26 -3.49
N LEU A 79 -2.36 2.95 -2.23
CA LEU A 79 -1.22 3.45 -1.49
C LEU A 79 0.06 2.73 -1.94
N ALA A 80 1.14 3.50 -2.06
CA ALA A 80 2.47 2.99 -2.32
C ALA A 80 3.44 3.52 -1.26
N ARG A 81 4.52 2.78 -0.98
CA ARG A 81 5.65 3.22 -0.13
C ARG A 81 6.95 3.02 -0.91
N ASN A 82 7.81 4.03 -0.93
CA ASN A 82 9.04 4.05 -1.73
C ASN A 82 8.77 3.67 -3.20
N GLY A 83 7.64 4.14 -3.74
CA GLY A 83 7.22 3.88 -5.11
C GLY A 83 6.70 2.46 -5.40
N LYS A 84 6.68 1.53 -4.43
CA LYS A 84 6.06 0.21 -4.59
C LYS A 84 4.61 0.19 -4.08
N PRO A 85 3.66 -0.35 -4.87
CA PRO A 85 2.27 -0.52 -4.42
C PRO A 85 2.17 -1.45 -3.21
N LEU A 86 1.22 -1.16 -2.32
CA LEU A 86 1.01 -1.89 -1.07
C LEU A 86 -0.25 -2.74 -1.10
N TYR A 87 -0.17 -3.95 -0.53
CA TYR A 87 -1.25 -4.94 -0.56
C TYR A 87 -1.55 -5.50 0.83
N LEU A 88 -2.76 -6.02 0.97
CA LEU A 88 -3.12 -7.01 1.98
C LEU A 88 -3.15 -8.39 1.34
N TYR A 89 -3.27 -9.44 2.16
CA TYR A 89 -3.44 -10.80 1.68
C TYR A 89 -4.78 -11.38 2.13
N ALA A 90 -5.58 -11.87 1.17
CA ALA A 90 -6.94 -12.32 1.45
C ALA A 90 -7.03 -13.57 2.35
N GLN A 91 -5.93 -14.32 2.51
CA GLN A 91 -5.89 -15.47 3.44
C GLN A 91 -5.40 -15.11 4.84
N ASP A 92 -4.92 -13.88 5.04
CA ASP A 92 -4.78 -13.33 6.39
C ASP A 92 -6.17 -12.96 6.88
N THR A 93 -6.63 -13.65 7.91
CA THR A 93 -7.97 -13.53 8.51
C THR A 93 -7.93 -12.92 9.91
N LYS A 94 -6.73 -12.75 10.48
CA LYS A 94 -6.50 -12.18 11.80
C LYS A 94 -5.30 -11.24 11.82
N PRO A 95 -5.29 -10.24 12.71
CA PRO A 95 -4.15 -9.36 12.88
C PRO A 95 -2.87 -10.14 13.20
N GLY A 96 -1.74 -9.69 12.65
CA GLY A 96 -0.43 -10.31 12.85
C GLY A 96 -0.16 -11.58 12.04
N GLU A 97 -1.14 -12.11 11.29
CA GLU A 97 -0.88 -13.18 10.32
C GLU A 97 0.02 -12.66 9.18
N ARG A 98 0.94 -13.51 8.72
CA ARG A 98 1.91 -13.21 7.67
C ARG A 98 1.91 -14.27 6.57
N LYS A 99 0.73 -14.87 6.28
CA LYS A 99 0.65 -16.04 5.37
C LYS A 99 0.99 -15.69 3.93
N GLY A 100 0.94 -14.40 3.58
CA GLY A 100 1.33 -13.91 2.27
C GLY A 100 2.85 -13.88 2.06
N ASP A 101 3.65 -13.96 3.12
CA ASP A 101 5.09 -13.88 2.98
C ASP A 101 5.63 -15.05 2.15
N LYS A 102 6.48 -14.73 1.18
CA LYS A 102 7.11 -15.69 0.25
C LYS A 102 6.14 -16.52 -0.57
N VAL A 103 4.88 -16.10 -0.72
CA VAL A 103 3.98 -16.74 -1.69
C VAL A 103 4.64 -16.66 -3.07
N LYS A 104 4.92 -17.82 -3.67
CA LYS A 104 5.65 -17.93 -4.96
C LYS A 104 6.99 -17.18 -4.99
N ASP A 105 7.61 -16.93 -3.84
CA ASP A 105 8.87 -16.21 -3.66
C ASP A 105 8.89 -14.77 -4.20
N VAL A 106 7.73 -14.16 -4.44
CA VAL A 106 7.59 -12.82 -5.05
C VAL A 106 6.76 -11.83 -4.22
N TRP A 107 6.26 -12.27 -3.07
CA TRP A 107 5.48 -11.45 -2.14
C TRP A 107 6.23 -11.34 -0.83
N HIS A 108 6.39 -10.11 -0.34
CA HIS A 108 7.21 -9.84 0.85
C HIS A 108 6.48 -8.94 1.81
N VAL A 109 6.54 -9.30 3.09
CA VAL A 109 6.12 -8.43 4.18
C VAL A 109 6.91 -7.12 4.13
N VAL A 110 6.22 -6.00 4.30
CA VAL A 110 6.89 -4.70 4.43
C VAL A 110 7.36 -4.55 5.87
N THR A 111 8.67 -4.60 6.06
CA THR A 111 9.30 -4.28 7.35
C THR A 111 9.61 -2.78 7.41
N ASP A 112 9.61 -2.25 8.64
CA ASP A 112 10.10 -0.89 8.91
C ASP A 112 11.61 -0.89 9.19
#